data_AF-A0A258BBE1-F1
#
_entry.id   AF-A0A258BBE1-F1
#
_cell.length_a   1.000
_cell.length_b   1.000
_cell.length_c   1.000
_cell.angle_alpha   90.00
_cell.angle_beta   90.00
_cell.angle_gamma   90.00
#
_symmetry.space_group_name_H-M   'P 1'
#
loop_
_entity.id
_entity.type
_entity.pdbx_description
1 polymer ?
#
loop_
_entity_poly.entity_id
_entity_poly.type
_entity_poly.pdbx_seq_one_letter_code
_entity_poly.pdbx_strand_id
1 'polypeptide(L)'
;KPDTSKTFNEKMGEGASEAVVYEIWDKTSGQVIWLNKSMGKILDTRDDPLQLENFWPCPKPMFSTLTTDSLIPVPDFVLYQDQARQLDTLADRIDGFIQALKVRGVYDASEPSLARLFSEGENNALLPVKNYGAFSEKGGLQGAINLVDIKPIAEGLNMAYQAMEQVKGQIYEIMGIADIQRGQTDPNETLGAQIIKSNNASGRLKTMQHDVVNFATALLQIKAQIICQHFTDDTIVKISGAMQLSPQDQALIPQALALLKNEPAKNFRIEVTSDSMIYQDEQQEKQDRMEFLSAMGGFLQQALPAANASPELTPMLIEMLKFGVTAFKAGKGLEGLIDETADKFRQQQKAAEGQPKPPTPEMQKLQMQGQMEQAKMQAQSQAKQAEMQMQMQLEQQKMQMQMELEKAKQEYQAQENQLKFQLEEQRNMMDREMEIKVAQMKMNTERNTQVLLAHINNGAKIEVARIGADESTGEQAYFTEQDMAASMEHPLKPIADAIGQSNQQMTLALSELVNTINENHNRPKQVVRGQDGKIIGVQ
;
A
#
# COMPACT_ATOMS: atom_id res chain seq x y z
N LYS A 1 42.22 6.99 37.12
CA LYS A 1 41.35 7.93 36.38
C LYS A 1 41.63 7.73 34.90
N PRO A 2 40.67 7.34 34.07
CA PRO A 2 40.79 7.59 32.64
C PRO A 2 40.44 9.06 32.39
N ASP A 3 41.33 9.79 31.73
CA ASP A 3 41.09 11.17 31.27
C ASP A 3 40.08 11.15 30.13
N THR A 4 38.79 11.24 30.46
CA THR A 4 37.74 11.56 29.49
C THR A 4 37.66 13.07 29.34
N SER A 5 38.25 13.59 28.25
CA SER A 5 37.88 14.81 27.51
C SER A 5 37.07 15.85 28.30
N LYS A 6 37.77 16.83 28.90
CA LYS A 6 37.16 18.03 29.51
C LYS A 6 36.31 18.86 28.53
N THR A 7 36.54 18.68 27.24
CA THR A 7 35.93 19.45 26.14
C THR A 7 34.47 19.10 25.83
N PHE A 8 33.94 17.97 26.32
CA PHE A 8 32.53 17.61 26.05
C PHE A 8 31.54 18.28 27.02
N ASN A 9 31.96 18.52 28.28
CA ASN A 9 31.09 19.04 29.33
C ASN A 9 30.85 20.56 29.26
N GLU A 10 31.70 21.34 28.59
CA GLU A 10 31.55 22.81 28.53
C GLU A 10 30.42 23.27 27.59
N LYS A 11 29.88 22.41 26.72
CA LYS A 11 28.81 22.76 25.76
C LYS A 11 27.39 22.45 26.25
N MET A 12 27.22 21.76 27.36
CA MET A 12 25.90 21.47 27.95
C MET A 12 25.69 22.35 29.18
N GLY A 13 25.06 23.51 29.01
CA GLY A 13 24.54 24.30 30.15
C GLY A 13 23.63 23.45 31.05
N GLU A 14 23.60 23.76 32.35
CA GLU A 14 22.87 23.10 33.48
C GLU A 14 22.99 21.55 33.64
N GLY A 15 23.27 20.78 32.59
CA GLY A 15 23.43 19.31 32.62
C GLY A 15 24.86 18.82 32.94
N ALA A 16 25.80 19.71 33.24
CA ALA A 16 27.21 19.37 33.47
C ALA A 16 27.47 18.50 34.72
N SER A 17 26.44 18.13 35.49
CA SER A 17 26.53 17.30 36.70
C SER A 17 25.44 16.23 36.79
N GLU A 18 25.03 15.64 35.68
CA GLU A 18 24.11 14.50 35.70
C GLU A 18 24.85 13.17 35.96
N ALA A 19 24.23 12.31 36.76
CA ALA A 19 24.75 10.97 37.05
C ALA A 19 23.89 9.91 36.35
N VAL A 20 24.53 9.01 35.59
CA VAL A 20 23.85 7.90 34.94
C VAL A 20 23.58 6.80 35.97
N VAL A 21 22.29 6.50 36.18
CA VAL A 21 21.83 5.36 36.97
C VAL A 21 21.20 4.34 36.02
N TYR A 22 21.64 3.09 36.11
CA TYR A 22 21.09 1.97 35.37
C TYR A 22 20.02 1.31 36.23
N GLU A 23 18.81 1.20 35.69
CA GLU A 23 17.74 0.39 36.24
C GLU A 23 17.77 -0.98 35.55
N ILE A 24 17.93 -2.03 36.34
CA ILE A 24 18.07 -3.40 35.85
C ILE A 24 16.93 -4.23 36.41
N TRP A 25 16.14 -4.79 35.52
CA TRP A 25 15.10 -5.74 35.85
C TRP A 25 15.68 -7.15 35.75
N ASP A 26 15.75 -7.89 36.85
CA ASP A 26 16.24 -9.26 36.88
C ASP A 26 15.10 -10.24 37.18
N LYS A 27 14.64 -10.94 36.14
CA LYS A 27 13.56 -11.91 36.24
C LYS A 27 13.93 -13.13 37.09
N THR A 28 15.21 -13.46 37.23
CA THR A 28 15.65 -14.64 37.99
C THR A 28 15.47 -14.42 39.49
N SER A 29 15.83 -13.23 39.97
CA SER A 29 15.62 -12.82 41.36
C SER A 29 14.22 -12.25 41.61
N GLY A 30 13.53 -11.77 40.58
CA GLY A 30 12.24 -11.08 40.72
C GLY A 30 12.40 -9.66 41.29
N GLN A 31 13.58 -9.06 41.11
CA GLN A 31 13.94 -7.78 41.70
C GLN A 31 14.37 -6.75 40.65
N VAL A 32 14.23 -5.48 41.01
CA VAL A 32 14.74 -4.33 40.26
C VAL A 32 15.91 -3.73 41.01
N ILE A 33 17.03 -3.56 40.32
CA ILE A 33 18.32 -3.15 40.87
C ILE A 33 18.72 -1.82 40.21
N TRP A 34 19.01 -0.81 41.03
CA TRP A 34 19.56 0.45 40.55
C TRP A 34 21.05 0.51 40.84
N LEU A 35 21.87 0.82 39.84
CA LEU A 35 23.32 0.93 40.03
C LEU A 35 23.92 2.09 39.25
N ASN A 36 25.05 2.60 39.75
CA ASN A 36 25.90 3.53 39.01
C ASN A 36 27.26 2.86 38.77
N LYS A 37 27.64 2.68 37.49
CA LYS A 37 28.88 1.99 37.10
C LYS A 37 30.12 2.64 37.69
N SER A 38 30.13 3.96 37.88
CA SER A 38 31.26 4.70 38.43
C SER A 38 31.43 4.51 39.94
N MET A 39 30.35 4.15 40.65
CA MET A 39 30.38 3.96 42.10
C MET A 39 30.75 2.52 42.51
N GLY A 40 30.65 1.56 41.59
CA GLY A 40 30.98 0.15 41.85
C GLY A 40 30.11 -0.50 42.94
N LYS A 41 28.94 0.07 43.25
CA LYS A 41 28.00 -0.40 44.26
C LYS A 41 26.57 -0.34 43.72
N ILE A 42 25.72 -1.24 44.22
CA ILE A 42 24.27 -1.17 44.05
C ILE A 42 23.74 -0.01 44.90
N LEU A 43 22.86 0.81 44.32
CA LEU A 43 22.26 1.97 44.96
C LEU A 43 20.97 1.59 45.70
N ASP A 44 20.12 0.81 45.04
CA ASP A 44 18.83 0.34 45.60
C ASP A 44 18.49 -1.02 44.99
N THR A 45 17.68 -1.80 45.70
CA THR A 45 17.11 -3.07 45.22
C THR A 45 15.70 -3.21 45.78
N ARG A 46 14.74 -3.49 44.90
CA ARG A 46 13.33 -3.64 45.27
C ARG A 46 12.77 -4.91 44.66
N ASP A 47 11.91 -5.57 45.42
CA ASP A 47 11.05 -6.63 44.87
C ASP A 47 10.09 -6.02 43.84
N ASP A 48 9.70 -6.81 42.83
CA ASP A 48 8.90 -6.39 41.66
C ASP A 48 7.90 -5.26 41.98
N PRO A 49 8.26 -3.99 41.66
CA PRO A 49 7.46 -2.84 42.06
C PRO A 49 6.22 -2.68 41.18
N LEU A 50 6.20 -3.30 39.99
CA LEU A 50 5.08 -3.16 39.05
C LEU A 50 4.14 -4.36 39.08
N GLN A 51 4.58 -5.53 39.52
CA GLN A 51 3.76 -6.75 39.63
C GLN A 51 3.03 -7.08 38.32
N LEU A 52 3.74 -6.90 37.21
CA LEU A 52 3.23 -7.16 35.85
C LEU A 52 3.22 -8.66 35.60
N GLU A 53 2.27 -9.13 34.79
CA GLU A 53 2.16 -10.56 34.44
C GLU A 53 3.46 -11.12 33.84
N ASN A 54 4.16 -10.30 33.05
CA ASN A 54 5.40 -10.68 32.37
C ASN A 54 6.67 -10.13 33.02
N PHE A 55 6.58 -9.52 34.21
CA PHE A 55 7.67 -8.88 34.98
C PHE A 55 8.33 -7.66 34.30
N TRP A 56 8.48 -7.64 32.98
CA TRP A 56 9.22 -6.61 32.25
C TRP A 56 8.43 -5.28 32.14
N PRO A 57 9.06 -4.12 32.41
CA PRO A 57 8.43 -2.80 32.35
C PRO A 57 8.34 -2.26 30.92
N CYS A 58 8.95 -2.95 29.97
CA CYS A 58 9.03 -2.58 28.57
C CYS A 58 8.92 -3.83 27.70
N PRO A 59 8.38 -3.68 26.48
CA PRO A 59 8.42 -4.76 25.50
C PRO A 59 9.86 -5.10 25.13
N LYS A 60 10.07 -6.31 24.60
CA LYS A 60 11.35 -6.68 23.99
C LYS A 60 11.72 -5.61 22.93
N PRO A 61 12.92 -5.00 22.98
CA PRO A 61 13.33 -4.01 22.00
C PRO A 61 13.22 -4.55 20.57
N MET A 62 12.82 -3.69 19.64
CA MET A 62 12.91 -4.01 18.23
C MET A 62 14.36 -3.98 17.80
N PHE A 63 14.77 -5.02 17.09
CA PHE A 63 16.10 -5.12 16.51
C PHE A 63 15.96 -5.21 14.99
N SER A 64 16.96 -4.66 14.29
CA SER A 64 17.19 -4.92 12.87
C SER A 64 17.89 -6.29 12.75
N THR A 65 18.80 -6.45 11.81
CA THR A 65 19.57 -7.67 11.58
C THR A 65 20.48 -7.95 12.78
N LEU A 66 20.32 -9.11 13.43
CA LEU A 66 21.16 -9.55 14.56
C LEU A 66 22.04 -10.73 14.19
N THR A 67 23.15 -10.90 14.91
CA THR A 67 23.95 -12.14 14.91
C THR A 67 23.55 -13.04 16.08
N THR A 68 24.02 -14.28 16.10
CA THR A 68 23.66 -15.25 17.15
C THR A 68 24.22 -14.91 18.53
N ASP A 69 25.22 -14.04 18.59
CA ASP A 69 26.02 -13.73 19.79
C ASP A 69 25.90 -12.28 20.25
N SER A 70 25.21 -11.41 19.52
CA SER A 70 25.15 -9.97 19.80
C SER A 70 23.76 -9.37 19.61
N LEU A 71 23.39 -8.46 20.51
CA LEU A 71 22.21 -7.60 20.39
C LEU A 71 22.53 -6.28 19.67
N ILE A 72 23.78 -6.06 19.26
CA ILE A 72 24.16 -4.91 18.43
C ILE A 72 23.72 -5.20 17.00
N PRO A 73 22.77 -4.45 16.43
CA PRO A 73 22.32 -4.70 15.07
C PRO A 73 23.44 -4.47 14.06
N VAL A 74 23.48 -5.30 13.03
CA VAL A 74 24.34 -5.11 11.85
C VAL A 74 23.58 -4.23 10.85
N PRO A 75 24.16 -3.11 10.40
CA PRO A 75 23.51 -2.29 9.38
C PRO A 75 23.30 -3.06 8.08
N ASP A 76 22.12 -2.94 7.48
CA ASP A 76 21.76 -3.69 6.27
C ASP A 76 22.71 -3.43 5.08
N PHE A 77 23.31 -2.23 5.01
CA PHE A 77 24.34 -1.90 4.01
C PHE A 77 25.52 -2.88 4.04
N VAL A 78 25.90 -3.38 5.21
CA VAL A 78 27.02 -4.31 5.36
C VAL A 78 26.75 -5.62 4.61
N LEU A 79 25.47 -6.02 4.46
CA LEU A 79 25.09 -7.26 3.78
C LEU A 79 25.41 -7.25 2.28
N TYR A 80 25.37 -6.08 1.64
CA TYR A 80 25.62 -5.92 0.20
C TYR A 80 26.77 -4.96 -0.11
N GLN A 81 27.58 -4.61 0.90
CA GLN A 81 28.66 -3.63 0.79
C GLN A 81 29.62 -3.94 -0.35
N ASP A 82 29.95 -5.22 -0.55
CA ASP A 82 30.87 -5.64 -1.61
C ASP A 82 30.26 -5.43 -2.99
N GLN A 83 28.97 -5.72 -3.18
CA GLN A 83 28.25 -5.44 -4.43
C GLN A 83 28.14 -3.93 -4.68
N ALA A 84 27.90 -3.12 -3.63
CA ALA A 84 27.88 -1.67 -3.77
C ALA A 84 29.23 -1.11 -4.25
N ARG A 85 30.35 -1.61 -3.70
CA ARG A 85 31.71 -1.24 -4.18
C ARG A 85 31.95 -1.70 -5.62
N GLN A 86 31.43 -2.87 -6.01
CA GLN A 86 31.51 -3.34 -7.39
C GLN A 86 30.73 -2.43 -8.35
N LEU A 87 29.54 -1.95 -7.95
CA LEU A 87 28.77 -0.99 -8.75
C LEU A 87 29.54 0.32 -8.94
N ASP A 88 30.17 0.83 -7.89
CA ASP A 88 31.00 2.04 -7.95
C ASP A 88 32.15 1.86 -8.97
N THR A 89 32.87 0.75 -8.87
CA THR A 89 33.95 0.41 -9.82
C THR A 89 33.43 0.25 -11.26
N LEU A 90 32.24 -0.33 -11.44
CA LEU A 90 31.63 -0.48 -12.76
C LEU A 90 31.20 0.86 -13.34
N ALA A 91 30.66 1.76 -12.51
CA ALA A 91 30.28 3.11 -12.93
C ALA A 91 31.51 3.90 -13.43
N ASP A 92 32.63 3.85 -12.69
CA ASP A 92 33.89 4.48 -13.11
C ASP A 92 34.40 3.91 -14.44
N ARG A 93 34.32 2.58 -14.62
CA ARG A 93 34.73 1.92 -15.88
C ARG A 93 33.83 2.30 -17.05
N ILE A 94 32.52 2.37 -16.82
CA ILE A 94 31.54 2.81 -17.83
C ILE A 94 31.86 4.23 -18.27
N ASP A 95 32.13 5.15 -17.33
CA ASP A 95 32.56 6.51 -17.66
C ASP A 95 33.86 6.51 -18.48
N GLY A 96 34.85 5.70 -18.08
CA GLY A 96 36.09 5.52 -18.83
C GLY A 96 35.86 5.05 -20.27
N PHE A 97 34.97 4.08 -20.48
CA PHE A 97 34.58 3.62 -21.82
C PHE A 97 33.86 4.71 -22.63
N ILE A 98 32.94 5.46 -22.01
CA ILE A 98 32.25 6.59 -22.66
C ILE A 98 33.27 7.65 -23.10
N GLN A 99 34.23 8.00 -22.24
CA GLN A 99 35.28 8.97 -22.57
C GLN A 99 36.21 8.46 -23.68
N ALA A 100 36.44 7.15 -23.74
CA ALA A 100 37.26 6.49 -24.76
C ALA A 100 36.54 6.31 -26.11
N LEU A 101 35.20 6.36 -26.13
CA LEU A 101 34.36 6.23 -27.34
C LEU A 101 34.38 7.52 -28.17
N LYS A 102 35.58 7.91 -28.59
CA LYS A 102 35.84 9.10 -29.41
C LYS A 102 36.56 8.66 -30.67
N VAL A 103 36.04 9.07 -31.83
CA VAL A 103 36.70 8.84 -33.11
C VAL A 103 38.01 9.61 -33.11
N ARG A 104 39.13 8.88 -33.13
CA ARG A 104 40.48 9.42 -33.21
C ARG A 104 41.23 8.65 -34.29
N GLY A 105 42.17 9.30 -34.93
CA GLY A 105 42.99 8.68 -35.95
C GLY A 105 44.19 9.52 -36.31
N VAL A 106 45.00 8.97 -37.20
CA VAL A 106 46.15 9.64 -37.78
C VAL A 106 45.99 9.70 -39.29
N TYR A 107 46.53 10.74 -39.90
CA TYR A 107 46.57 10.93 -41.35
C TYR A 107 47.98 11.39 -41.74
N ASP A 108 48.32 11.27 -43.03
CA ASP A 108 49.61 11.71 -43.55
C ASP A 108 49.70 13.25 -43.52
N ALA A 109 50.71 13.80 -42.84
CA ALA A 109 50.92 15.24 -42.71
C ALA A 109 51.14 15.96 -44.05
N SER A 110 51.53 15.23 -45.11
CA SER A 110 51.64 15.77 -46.46
C SER A 110 50.29 16.11 -47.11
N GLU A 111 49.17 15.68 -46.52
CA GLU A 111 47.82 16.02 -46.97
C GLU A 111 46.99 16.72 -45.86
N PRO A 112 47.24 18.02 -45.59
CA PRO A 112 46.56 18.76 -44.51
C PRO A 112 45.05 18.92 -44.72
N SER A 113 44.54 18.70 -45.94
CA SER A 113 43.13 18.81 -46.27
C SER A 113 42.26 17.78 -45.51
N LEU A 114 42.84 16.64 -45.12
CA LEU A 114 42.14 15.58 -44.38
C LEU A 114 41.80 15.97 -42.94
N ALA A 115 42.55 16.89 -42.33
CA ALA A 115 42.24 17.42 -40.99
C ALA A 115 40.87 18.11 -40.96
N ARG A 116 40.49 18.72 -42.08
CA ARG A 116 39.25 19.49 -42.23
C ARG A 116 38.01 18.59 -42.21
N LEU A 117 38.18 17.29 -42.52
CA LEU A 117 37.09 16.32 -42.60
C LEU A 117 36.28 16.18 -41.30
N PHE A 118 36.94 16.30 -40.15
CA PHE A 118 36.30 16.17 -38.84
C PHE A 118 36.09 17.51 -38.11
N SER A 119 36.64 18.61 -38.64
CA SER A 119 36.57 19.93 -38.00
C SER A 119 35.60 20.91 -38.68
N GLU A 120 35.35 20.76 -39.98
CA GLU A 120 34.51 21.68 -40.78
C GLU A 120 33.09 21.16 -40.98
N GLY A 121 32.51 20.55 -39.94
CA GLY A 121 31.30 19.74 -39.95
C GLY A 121 30.00 20.39 -40.44
N GLU A 122 29.93 20.70 -41.73
CA GLU A 122 28.68 20.92 -42.46
C GLU A 122 28.25 19.64 -43.16
N ASN A 123 26.97 19.28 -43.01
CA ASN A 123 26.37 18.19 -43.77
C ASN A 123 26.44 18.52 -45.27
N ASN A 124 26.97 17.59 -46.07
CA ASN A 124 27.11 17.68 -47.53
C ASN A 124 28.24 18.60 -48.05
N ALA A 125 29.21 18.99 -47.21
CA ALA A 125 30.41 19.67 -47.69
C ALA A 125 31.35 18.71 -48.45
N LEU A 126 31.81 19.11 -49.64
CA LEU A 126 32.85 18.40 -50.38
C LEU A 126 34.20 19.06 -50.15
N LEU A 127 35.15 18.31 -49.61
CA LEU A 127 36.51 18.78 -49.40
C LEU A 127 37.37 18.49 -50.65
N PRO A 128 37.98 19.52 -51.26
CA PRO A 128 38.83 19.31 -52.42
C PRO A 128 40.17 18.68 -52.00
N VAL A 129 40.54 17.59 -52.67
CA VAL A 129 41.85 16.92 -52.50
C VAL A 129 42.78 17.33 -53.64
N LYS A 130 44.02 17.71 -53.31
CA LYS A 130 45.03 18.03 -54.33
C LYS A 130 45.55 16.74 -54.96
N ASN A 131 45.79 16.76 -56.27
CA ASN A 131 46.35 15.62 -57.00
C ASN A 131 45.54 14.31 -56.84
N TYR A 132 44.22 14.39 -57.10
CA TYR A 132 43.25 13.31 -56.91
C TYR A 132 43.66 11.97 -57.57
N GLY A 133 44.38 12.00 -58.71
CA GLY A 133 44.88 10.78 -59.36
C GLY A 133 45.81 9.97 -58.45
N ALA A 134 46.80 10.61 -57.85
CA ALA A 134 47.74 9.97 -56.92
C ALA A 134 47.07 9.58 -55.58
N PHE A 135 46.08 10.36 -55.12
CA PHE A 135 45.28 10.03 -53.94
C PHE A 135 44.45 8.76 -54.16
N SER A 136 43.82 8.64 -55.32
CA SER A 136 43.05 7.46 -55.72
C SER A 136 43.93 6.20 -55.84
N GLU A 137 45.12 6.32 -56.44
CA GLU A 137 46.10 5.22 -56.57
C GLU A 137 46.61 4.70 -55.22
N LYS A 138 46.65 5.55 -54.18
CA LYS A 138 47.02 5.17 -52.80
C LYS A 138 45.86 4.57 -51.98
N GLY A 139 44.74 4.22 -52.62
CA GLY A 139 43.57 3.65 -51.93
C GLY A 139 42.59 4.69 -51.40
N GLY A 140 42.67 5.94 -51.87
CA GLY A 140 41.73 7.01 -51.55
C GLY A 140 41.63 7.30 -50.04
N LEU A 141 40.43 7.70 -49.59
CA LEU A 141 40.19 8.09 -48.20
C LEU A 141 40.50 6.96 -47.19
N GLN A 142 40.22 5.71 -47.56
CA GLN A 142 40.41 4.56 -46.70
C GLN A 142 41.89 4.19 -46.51
N GLY A 143 42.75 4.48 -47.50
CA GLY A 143 44.20 4.33 -47.37
C GLY A 143 44.91 5.55 -46.75
N ALA A 144 44.24 6.71 -46.72
CA ALA A 144 44.83 7.97 -46.28
C ALA A 144 44.59 8.32 -44.81
N ILE A 145 43.62 7.66 -44.16
CA ILE A 145 43.30 7.84 -42.74
C ILE A 145 43.35 6.50 -42.04
N ASN A 146 44.06 6.44 -40.91
CA ASN A 146 44.01 5.30 -40.01
C ASN A 146 43.26 5.69 -38.73
N LEU A 147 42.04 5.19 -38.57
CA LEU A 147 41.21 5.43 -37.38
C LEU A 147 41.47 4.36 -36.34
N VAL A 148 41.41 4.75 -35.07
CA VAL A 148 41.36 3.80 -33.95
C VAL A 148 40.05 3.02 -34.04
N ASP A 149 40.13 1.69 -33.99
CA ASP A 149 38.94 0.84 -33.96
C ASP A 149 38.21 1.02 -32.61
N ILE A 150 37.03 1.62 -32.67
CA ILE A 150 36.18 1.87 -31.51
C ILE A 150 35.27 0.68 -31.18
N LYS A 151 35.18 -0.33 -32.05
CA LYS A 151 34.29 -1.48 -31.86
C LYS A 151 34.58 -2.25 -30.57
N PRO A 152 35.84 -2.59 -30.21
CA PRO A 152 36.12 -3.25 -28.94
C PRO A 152 35.77 -2.40 -27.71
N ILE A 153 35.86 -1.08 -27.83
CA ILE A 153 35.50 -0.12 -26.77
C ILE A 153 33.98 -0.10 -26.58
N ALA A 154 33.22 -0.04 -27.68
CA ALA A 154 31.76 -0.09 -27.67
C ALA A 154 31.23 -1.44 -27.14
N GLU A 155 31.86 -2.56 -27.52
CA GLU A 155 31.54 -3.88 -27.00
C GLU A 155 31.83 -3.98 -25.50
N GLY A 156 32.99 -3.47 -25.04
CA GLY A 156 33.34 -3.40 -23.62
C GLY A 156 32.36 -2.56 -22.79
N LEU A 157 31.90 -1.42 -23.33
CA LEU A 157 30.87 -0.59 -22.71
C LEU A 157 29.56 -1.36 -22.50
N ASN A 158 29.09 -2.07 -23.54
CA ASN A 158 27.87 -2.87 -23.44
C ASN A 158 28.00 -4.00 -22.41
N MET A 159 29.15 -4.69 -22.37
CA MET A 159 29.41 -5.70 -21.34
C MET A 159 29.43 -5.11 -19.93
N ALA A 160 29.97 -3.90 -19.75
CA ALA A 160 29.97 -3.22 -18.46
C ALA A 160 28.56 -2.86 -17.98
N TYR A 161 27.68 -2.40 -18.88
CA TYR A 161 26.26 -2.20 -18.56
C TYR A 161 25.56 -3.49 -18.15
N GLN A 162 25.80 -4.59 -18.86
CA GLN A 162 25.23 -5.90 -18.51
C GLN A 162 25.72 -6.38 -17.14
N ALA A 163 27.01 -6.25 -16.85
CA ALA A 163 27.58 -6.59 -15.55
C ALA A 163 26.98 -5.72 -14.43
N MET A 164 26.74 -4.44 -14.68
CA MET A 164 26.12 -3.54 -13.70
C MET A 164 24.70 -3.99 -13.33
N GLU A 165 23.90 -4.40 -14.32
CA GLU A 165 22.55 -4.94 -14.06
C GLU A 165 22.59 -6.27 -13.30
N GLN A 166 23.57 -7.15 -13.57
CA GLN A 166 23.76 -8.38 -12.80
C GLN A 166 24.09 -8.10 -11.33
N VAL A 167 24.98 -7.15 -11.05
CA VAL A 167 25.33 -6.77 -9.67
C VAL A 167 24.13 -6.14 -8.95
N LYS A 168 23.33 -5.31 -9.63
CA LYS A 168 22.05 -4.83 -9.06
C LYS A 168 21.12 -5.98 -8.72
N GLY A 169 20.99 -6.97 -9.61
CA GLY A 169 20.24 -8.20 -9.38
C GLY A 169 20.71 -8.96 -8.13
N GLN A 170 22.02 -9.07 -7.91
CA GLN A 170 22.56 -9.69 -6.70
C GLN A 170 22.22 -8.92 -5.41
N ILE A 171 22.32 -7.58 -5.43
CA ILE A 171 21.92 -6.75 -4.27
C ILE A 171 20.45 -7.01 -3.93
N TYR A 172 19.63 -7.08 -4.95
CA TYR A 172 18.21 -7.34 -4.88
C TYR A 172 17.86 -8.71 -4.29
N GLU A 173 18.58 -9.76 -4.68
CA GLU A 173 18.48 -11.09 -4.09
C GLU A 173 18.94 -11.11 -2.62
N ILE A 174 20.06 -10.46 -2.30
CA ILE A 174 20.60 -10.35 -0.92
C ILE A 174 19.58 -9.66 -0.01
N MET A 175 19.07 -8.50 -0.45
CA MET A 175 18.05 -7.73 0.28
C MET A 175 16.70 -8.46 0.33
N GLY A 176 16.44 -9.41 -0.57
CA GLY A 176 15.21 -10.20 -0.63
C GLY A 176 13.99 -9.37 -1.00
N ILE A 177 14.19 -8.31 -1.79
CA ILE A 177 13.11 -7.54 -2.41
C ILE A 177 12.67 -8.35 -3.66
N ALA A 178 11.38 -8.61 -3.84
CA ALA A 178 10.91 -9.29 -5.05
C ALA A 178 10.66 -8.32 -6.21
N ASP A 179 10.71 -8.85 -7.43
CA ASP A 179 10.58 -8.08 -8.69
C ASP A 179 9.29 -7.25 -8.79
N ILE A 180 8.19 -7.70 -8.17
CA ILE A 180 6.90 -7.01 -8.16
C ILE A 180 6.94 -5.65 -7.44
N GLN A 181 7.71 -5.54 -6.36
CA GLN A 181 7.87 -4.27 -5.63
C GLN A 181 8.72 -3.24 -6.40
N ARG A 182 9.35 -3.66 -7.51
CA ARG A 182 10.16 -2.80 -8.39
C ARG A 182 9.41 -2.32 -9.62
N GLY A 183 8.12 -2.66 -9.75
CA GLY A 183 7.29 -2.24 -10.89
C GLY A 183 7.60 -2.97 -12.20
N GLN A 184 8.39 -4.06 -12.17
CA GLN A 184 8.59 -4.94 -13.33
C GLN A 184 7.52 -6.04 -13.31
N THR A 185 6.44 -5.84 -14.06
CA THR A 185 5.47 -6.90 -14.39
C THR A 185 5.84 -7.55 -15.71
N ASP A 186 6.02 -8.87 -15.72
CA ASP A 186 6.06 -9.65 -16.96
C ASP A 186 4.61 -9.77 -17.50
N PRO A 187 4.31 -9.25 -18.69
CA PRO A 187 2.98 -9.31 -19.29
C PRO A 187 2.47 -10.74 -19.53
N ASN A 188 3.37 -11.73 -19.57
CA ASN A 188 3.03 -13.13 -19.81
C ASN A 188 2.84 -13.95 -18.53
N GLU A 189 3.07 -13.36 -17.35
CA GLU A 189 2.98 -14.06 -16.08
C GLU A 189 1.52 -14.18 -15.60
N THR A 190 1.10 -15.38 -15.21
CA THR A 190 -0.29 -15.62 -14.78
C THR A 190 -0.58 -14.90 -13.46
N LEU A 191 -1.83 -14.44 -13.28
CA LEU A 191 -2.27 -13.76 -12.05
C LEU A 191 -1.91 -14.55 -10.78
N GLY A 192 -2.00 -15.89 -10.83
CA GLY A 192 -1.60 -16.77 -9.72
C GLY A 192 -0.09 -16.72 -9.42
N ALA A 193 0.77 -16.69 -10.44
CA ALA A 193 2.21 -16.57 -10.26
C ALA A 193 2.62 -15.17 -9.74
N GLN A 194 1.93 -14.11 -10.17
CA GLN A 194 2.11 -12.76 -9.63
C GLN A 194 1.69 -12.67 -8.15
N ILE A 195 0.55 -13.27 -7.78
CA ILE A 195 0.11 -13.35 -6.38
C ILE A 195 1.11 -14.12 -5.52
N ILE A 196 1.63 -15.25 -6.01
CA ILE A 196 2.62 -16.05 -5.28
C ILE A 196 3.93 -15.27 -5.09
N LYS A 197 4.44 -14.61 -6.13
CA LYS A 197 5.64 -13.75 -6.02
C LYS A 197 5.41 -12.58 -5.07
N SER A 198 4.23 -11.94 -5.12
CA SER A 198 3.85 -10.84 -4.22
C SER A 198 3.85 -11.34 -2.76
N ASN A 199 3.20 -12.47 -2.50
CA ASN A 199 3.14 -13.10 -1.17
C ASN A 199 4.52 -13.53 -0.64
N ASN A 200 5.44 -13.96 -1.51
CA ASN A 200 6.80 -14.35 -1.10
C ASN A 200 7.68 -13.13 -0.79
N ALA A 201 7.52 -12.02 -1.54
CA ALA A 201 8.11 -10.71 -1.26
C ALA A 201 7.64 -10.14 0.08
N SER A 202 6.35 -10.34 0.36
CA SER A 202 5.75 -9.91 1.61
C SER A 202 6.36 -10.60 2.82
N GLY A 203 7.01 -11.77 2.70
CA GLY A 203 7.49 -12.53 3.87
C GLY A 203 8.43 -11.76 4.79
N ARG A 204 9.48 -11.12 4.26
CA ARG A 204 10.45 -10.34 5.06
C ARG A 204 9.85 -9.03 5.59
N LEU A 205 9.18 -8.28 4.72
CA LEU A 205 8.54 -7.02 5.10
C LEU A 205 7.44 -7.24 6.15
N LYS A 206 6.65 -8.32 6.00
CA LYS A 206 5.61 -8.73 6.94
C LYS A 206 6.21 -9.18 8.27
N THR A 207 7.39 -9.79 8.27
CA THR A 207 8.11 -10.09 9.53
C THR A 207 8.47 -8.80 10.27
N MET A 208 9.03 -7.81 9.57
CA MET A 208 9.35 -6.50 10.16
C MET A 208 8.07 -5.77 10.65
N GLN A 209 6.98 -5.84 9.89
CA GLN A 209 5.69 -5.29 10.31
C GLN A 209 5.15 -6.00 11.55
N HIS A 210 5.25 -7.32 11.61
CA HIS A 210 4.84 -8.11 12.77
C HIS A 210 5.67 -7.74 14.00
N ASP A 211 6.96 -7.48 13.87
CA ASP A 211 7.78 -7.03 15.00
C ASP A 211 7.32 -5.68 15.55
N VAL A 212 6.98 -4.72 14.67
CA VAL A 212 6.39 -3.43 15.07
C VAL A 212 5.04 -3.62 15.75
N VAL A 213 4.17 -4.47 15.17
CA VAL A 213 2.86 -4.80 15.71
C VAL A 213 2.99 -5.44 17.10
N ASN A 214 3.88 -6.40 17.26
CA ASN A 214 4.14 -7.10 18.52
C ASN A 214 4.68 -6.13 19.57
N PHE A 215 5.63 -5.27 19.19
CA PHE A 215 6.18 -4.24 20.06
C PHE A 215 5.10 -3.27 20.55
N ALA A 216 4.31 -2.72 19.63
CA ALA A 216 3.24 -1.77 19.95
C ALA A 216 2.14 -2.42 20.80
N THR A 217 1.74 -3.65 20.46
CA THR A 217 0.76 -4.42 21.22
C THR A 217 1.24 -4.65 22.66
N ALA A 218 2.46 -5.16 22.83
CA ALA A 218 3.03 -5.40 24.14
C ALA A 218 3.19 -4.11 24.96
N LEU A 219 3.61 -3.01 24.32
CA LEU A 219 3.71 -1.70 24.97
C LEU A 219 2.36 -1.23 25.52
N LEU A 220 1.30 -1.33 24.72
CA LEU A 220 -0.05 -0.94 25.13
C LEU A 220 -0.60 -1.85 26.24
N GLN A 221 -0.32 -3.16 26.18
CA GLN A 221 -0.69 -4.10 27.23
C GLN A 221 0.01 -3.79 28.56
N ILE A 222 1.33 -3.54 28.54
CA ILE A 222 2.09 -3.13 29.73
C ILE A 222 1.54 -1.83 30.29
N LYS A 223 1.29 -0.83 29.43
CA LYS A 223 0.71 0.45 29.84
C LYS A 223 -0.67 0.26 30.50
N ALA A 224 -1.54 -0.57 29.92
CA ALA A 224 -2.85 -0.87 30.48
C ALA A 224 -2.76 -1.55 31.85
N GLN A 225 -1.85 -2.53 32.01
CA GLN A 225 -1.58 -3.17 33.31
C GLN A 225 -1.15 -2.13 34.34
N ILE A 226 -0.14 -1.30 34.02
CA ILE A 226 0.38 -0.28 34.94
C ILE A 226 -0.73 0.70 35.38
N ILE A 227 -1.53 1.20 34.43
CA ILE A 227 -2.64 2.12 34.74
C ILE A 227 -3.65 1.45 35.68
N CYS A 228 -4.11 0.25 35.35
CA CYS A 228 -5.17 -0.40 36.13
C CYS A 228 -4.70 -0.82 37.53
N GLN A 229 -3.42 -1.17 37.69
CA GLN A 229 -2.87 -1.69 38.94
C GLN A 229 -2.39 -0.57 39.87
N HIS A 230 -1.78 0.49 39.33
CA HIS A 230 -1.09 1.50 40.13
C HIS A 230 -1.78 2.87 40.16
N PHE A 231 -2.70 3.17 39.24
CA PHE A 231 -3.34 4.49 39.22
C PHE A 231 -4.57 4.53 40.14
N THR A 232 -4.84 5.70 40.70
CA THR A 232 -6.06 5.93 41.48
C THR A 232 -7.29 6.02 40.56
N ASP A 233 -8.45 5.64 41.09
CA ASP A 233 -9.73 5.68 40.37
C ASP A 233 -10.02 7.08 39.80
N ASP A 234 -9.80 8.11 40.62
CA ASP A 234 -9.93 9.52 40.23
C ASP A 234 -9.04 9.89 39.04
N THR A 235 -7.79 9.40 39.05
CA THR A 235 -6.87 9.63 37.92
C THR A 235 -7.39 8.96 36.65
N ILE A 236 -7.84 7.70 36.74
CA ILE A 236 -8.37 6.95 35.59
C ILE A 236 -9.60 7.67 35.01
N VAL A 237 -10.54 8.12 35.85
CA VAL A 237 -11.75 8.85 35.42
C VAL A 237 -11.41 10.17 34.73
N LYS A 238 -10.43 10.92 35.24
CA LYS A 238 -10.01 12.20 34.66
C LYS A 238 -9.38 12.05 33.29
N ILE A 239 -8.55 11.02 33.09
CA ILE A 239 -7.82 10.81 31.84
C ILE A 239 -8.62 10.04 30.78
N SER A 240 -9.62 9.25 31.19
CA SER A 240 -10.43 8.44 30.27
C SER A 240 -11.56 9.21 29.58
N GLY A 241 -11.84 10.44 30.02
CA GLY A 241 -12.99 11.20 29.54
C GLY A 241 -14.34 10.63 29.99
N ALA A 242 -14.37 9.76 31.01
CA ALA A 242 -15.59 9.10 31.47
C ALA A 242 -16.72 10.07 31.85
N MET A 243 -16.40 11.30 32.28
CA MET A 243 -17.38 12.34 32.59
C MET A 243 -18.07 12.94 31.36
N GLN A 244 -17.58 12.66 30.15
CA GLN A 244 -18.18 13.10 28.88
C GLN A 244 -19.20 12.09 28.33
N LEU A 245 -19.31 10.91 28.96
CA LEU A 245 -20.28 9.89 28.58
C LEU A 245 -21.71 10.33 28.91
N SER A 246 -22.69 9.61 28.35
CA SER A 246 -24.11 9.86 28.65
C SER A 246 -24.40 9.68 30.15
N PRO A 247 -25.43 10.34 30.71
CA PRO A 247 -25.79 10.16 32.12
C PRO A 247 -26.08 8.70 32.52
N GLN A 248 -26.55 7.88 31.57
CA GLN A 248 -26.79 6.45 31.79
C GLN A 248 -25.47 5.69 31.94
N ASP A 249 -24.48 5.97 31.09
CA ASP A 249 -23.17 5.33 31.13
C ASP A 249 -22.32 5.82 32.31
N GLN A 250 -22.51 7.08 32.73
CA GLN A 250 -21.83 7.62 33.91
C GLN A 250 -22.16 6.82 35.18
N ALA A 251 -23.37 6.28 35.29
CA ALA A 251 -23.77 5.44 36.42
C ALA A 251 -23.01 4.09 36.46
N LEU A 252 -22.46 3.64 35.32
CA LEU A 252 -21.70 2.39 35.21
C LEU A 252 -20.21 2.56 35.50
N ILE A 253 -19.70 3.80 35.61
CA ILE A 253 -18.26 4.08 35.84
C ILE A 253 -17.70 3.30 37.04
N PRO A 254 -18.34 3.26 38.23
CA PRO A 254 -17.79 2.52 39.37
C PRO A 254 -17.65 1.02 39.11
N GLN A 255 -18.58 0.44 38.36
CA GLN A 255 -18.58 -0.99 38.01
C GLN A 255 -17.49 -1.28 36.97
N ALA A 256 -17.31 -0.38 35.99
CA ALA A 256 -16.23 -0.47 35.02
C ALA A 256 -14.85 -0.35 35.68
N LEU A 257 -14.68 0.55 36.64
CA LEU A 257 -13.44 0.68 37.41
C LEU A 257 -13.14 -0.58 38.23
N ALA A 258 -14.14 -1.14 38.90
CA ALA A 258 -13.99 -2.38 39.64
C ALA A 258 -13.55 -3.54 38.73
N LEU A 259 -14.11 -3.61 37.51
CA LEU A 259 -13.68 -4.58 36.50
C LEU A 259 -12.23 -4.34 36.09
N LEU A 260 -11.86 -3.11 35.72
CA LEU A 260 -10.49 -2.79 35.28
C LEU A 260 -9.43 -3.13 36.34
N LYS A 261 -9.73 -2.94 37.63
CA LYS A 261 -8.79 -3.21 38.72
C LYS A 261 -8.69 -4.67 39.15
N ASN A 262 -9.69 -5.48 38.87
CA ASN A 262 -9.72 -6.88 39.31
C ASN A 262 -9.09 -7.81 38.28
N GLU A 263 -7.81 -8.18 38.46
CA GLU A 263 -7.03 -8.97 37.47
C GLU A 263 -6.88 -8.27 36.10
N PRO A 264 -6.25 -7.07 36.05
CA PRO A 264 -6.20 -6.23 34.86
C PRO A 264 -5.74 -6.99 33.60
N ALA A 265 -4.70 -7.82 33.71
CA ALA A 265 -4.16 -8.59 32.60
C ALA A 265 -5.18 -9.51 31.88
N LYS A 266 -6.24 -9.94 32.57
CA LYS A 266 -7.28 -10.81 31.97
C LYS A 266 -8.45 -10.05 31.36
N ASN A 267 -8.59 -8.76 31.68
CA ASN A 267 -9.81 -8.01 31.36
C ASN A 267 -9.70 -7.17 30.09
N PHE A 268 -8.54 -7.15 29.44
CA PHE A 268 -8.36 -6.48 28.16
C PHE A 268 -7.64 -7.37 27.16
N ARG A 269 -8.12 -7.33 25.91
CA ARG A 269 -7.43 -7.88 24.75
C ARG A 269 -7.07 -6.72 23.83
N ILE A 270 -5.84 -6.25 23.95
CA ILE A 270 -5.28 -5.22 23.06
C ILE A 270 -4.49 -5.94 21.98
N GLU A 271 -4.81 -5.67 20.72
CA GLU A 271 -4.15 -6.20 19.54
C GLU A 271 -4.00 -5.06 18.53
N VAL A 272 -2.76 -4.71 18.18
CA VAL A 272 -2.48 -3.79 17.08
C VAL A 272 -2.45 -4.61 15.79
N THR A 273 -3.04 -4.09 14.71
CA THR A 273 -2.97 -4.72 13.40
C THR A 273 -2.36 -3.73 12.41
N SER A 274 -1.44 -4.21 11.57
CA SER A 274 -0.97 -3.43 10.42
C SER A 274 -2.00 -3.54 9.31
N ASP A 275 -2.74 -2.47 9.03
CA ASP A 275 -3.49 -2.40 7.77
C ASP A 275 -2.48 -2.23 6.62
N SER A 276 -2.70 -3.01 5.57
CA SER A 276 -1.76 -3.28 4.48
C SER A 276 -1.62 -2.08 3.53
N MET A 277 -0.38 -1.78 3.13
CA MET A 277 -0.09 -0.81 2.07
C MET A 277 -0.04 -1.50 0.70
N ILE A 278 -1.19 -1.88 0.15
CA ILE A 278 -1.29 -2.25 -1.28
C ILE A 278 -2.63 -1.75 -1.84
N TYR A 279 -2.56 -0.98 -2.94
CA TYR A 279 -3.71 -0.53 -3.75
C TYR A 279 -4.66 -1.66 -4.19
N GLN A 280 -4.22 -2.92 -4.11
CA GLN A 280 -5.03 -4.12 -4.39
C GLN A 280 -6.04 -4.42 -3.28
N ASP A 281 -5.76 -4.03 -2.02
CA ASP A 281 -6.69 -4.27 -0.91
C ASP A 281 -7.94 -3.39 -1.00
N GLU A 282 -7.88 -2.20 -1.62
CA GLU A 282 -9.08 -1.36 -1.72
C GLU A 282 -10.13 -1.97 -2.67
N GLN A 283 -9.69 -2.66 -3.73
CA GLN A 283 -10.59 -3.43 -4.61
C GLN A 283 -11.09 -4.70 -3.93
N GLN A 284 -10.21 -5.45 -3.25
CA GLN A 284 -10.60 -6.65 -2.53
C GLN A 284 -11.55 -6.32 -1.37
N GLU A 285 -11.30 -5.25 -0.62
CA GLU A 285 -12.17 -4.81 0.47
C GLU A 285 -13.52 -4.32 -0.06
N LYS A 286 -13.56 -3.63 -1.20
CA LYS A 286 -14.82 -3.31 -1.89
C LYS A 286 -15.56 -4.59 -2.28
N GLN A 287 -14.86 -5.59 -2.79
CA GLN A 287 -15.45 -6.87 -3.19
C GLN A 287 -15.97 -7.65 -1.96
N ASP A 288 -15.17 -7.75 -0.90
CA ASP A 288 -15.53 -8.39 0.38
C ASP A 288 -16.74 -7.70 1.04
N ARG A 289 -16.80 -6.36 0.99
CA ARG A 289 -17.95 -5.58 1.47
C ARG A 289 -19.18 -5.83 0.61
N MET A 290 -19.04 -5.90 -0.71
CA MET A 290 -20.15 -6.21 -1.62
C MET A 290 -20.67 -7.63 -1.43
N GLU A 291 -19.79 -8.61 -1.22
CA GLU A 291 -20.12 -10.00 -0.94
C GLU A 291 -20.82 -10.14 0.43
N PHE A 292 -20.28 -9.48 1.47
CA PHE A 292 -20.92 -9.41 2.78
C PHE A 292 -22.34 -8.82 2.69
N LEU A 293 -22.52 -7.67 2.02
CA LEU A 293 -23.82 -7.03 1.84
C LEU A 293 -24.79 -7.91 1.03
N SER A 294 -24.31 -8.63 0.03
CA SER A 294 -25.12 -9.55 -0.77
C SER A 294 -25.58 -10.76 0.06
N ALA A 295 -24.67 -11.39 0.80
CA ALA A 295 -24.97 -12.52 1.69
C ALA A 295 -25.94 -12.13 2.80
N MET A 296 -25.69 -10.98 3.46
CA MET A 296 -26.60 -10.38 4.46
C MET A 296 -27.96 -10.04 3.87
N GLY A 297 -28.00 -9.46 2.67
CA GLY A 297 -29.24 -9.14 1.97
C GLY A 297 -30.08 -10.38 1.67
N GLY A 298 -29.45 -11.45 1.18
CA GLY A 298 -30.11 -12.73 0.93
C GLY A 298 -30.65 -13.39 2.20
N PHE A 299 -29.87 -13.36 3.29
CA PHE A 299 -30.31 -13.87 4.59
C PHE A 299 -31.51 -13.08 5.13
N LEU A 300 -31.45 -11.74 5.15
CA LEU A 300 -32.53 -10.90 5.67
C LEU A 300 -33.82 -11.05 4.85
N GLN A 301 -33.73 -11.17 3.52
CA GLN A 301 -34.90 -11.40 2.66
C GLN A 301 -35.64 -12.70 3.00
N GLN A 302 -34.92 -13.74 3.43
CA GLN A 302 -35.52 -15.03 3.80
C GLN A 302 -35.92 -15.08 5.29
N ALA A 303 -35.16 -14.41 6.16
CA ALA A 303 -35.39 -14.41 7.60
C ALA A 303 -36.59 -13.55 8.02
N LEU A 304 -36.85 -12.42 7.36
CA LEU A 304 -37.96 -11.52 7.69
C LEU A 304 -39.35 -12.20 7.59
N PRO A 305 -39.69 -12.91 6.50
CA PRO A 305 -40.96 -13.65 6.41
C PRO A 305 -41.06 -14.78 7.44
N ALA A 306 -39.96 -15.49 7.72
CA ALA A 306 -39.93 -16.58 8.68
C ALA A 306 -40.14 -16.08 10.12
N ALA A 307 -39.52 -14.96 10.49
CA ALA A 307 -39.72 -14.30 11.77
C ALA A 307 -41.16 -13.77 11.95
N ASN A 308 -41.76 -13.25 10.87
CA ASN A 308 -43.16 -12.80 10.88
C ASN A 308 -44.17 -13.95 10.95
N ALA A 309 -43.88 -15.09 10.30
CA ALA A 309 -44.76 -16.25 10.27
C ALA A 309 -44.66 -17.12 11.53
N SER A 310 -43.50 -17.15 12.18
CA SER A 310 -43.27 -17.93 13.39
C SER A 310 -42.34 -17.18 14.34
N PRO A 311 -42.90 -16.33 15.21
CA PRO A 311 -42.14 -15.54 16.18
C PRO A 311 -41.26 -16.37 17.14
N GLU A 312 -41.54 -17.67 17.28
CA GLU A 312 -40.74 -18.61 18.08
C GLU A 312 -39.38 -18.97 17.44
N LEU A 313 -39.24 -18.81 16.11
CA LEU A 313 -37.98 -19.08 15.39
C LEU A 313 -37.03 -17.88 15.39
N THR A 314 -37.52 -16.69 15.74
CA THR A 314 -36.77 -15.43 15.75
C THR A 314 -35.46 -15.49 16.55
N PRO A 315 -35.39 -16.08 17.76
CA PRO A 315 -34.14 -16.19 18.51
C PRO A 315 -33.06 -17.02 17.79
N MET A 316 -33.46 -18.08 17.08
CA MET A 316 -32.54 -18.91 16.29
C MET A 316 -32.00 -18.15 15.08
N LEU A 317 -32.86 -17.41 14.38
CA LEU A 317 -32.47 -16.59 13.22
C LEU A 317 -31.48 -15.48 13.62
N ILE A 318 -31.64 -14.90 14.81
CA ILE A 318 -30.71 -13.89 15.34
C ILE A 318 -29.34 -14.50 15.67
N GLU A 319 -29.29 -15.70 16.25
CA GLU A 319 -28.02 -16.39 16.50
C GLU A 319 -27.30 -16.79 15.20
N MET A 320 -28.07 -17.23 14.18
CA MET A 320 -27.51 -17.50 12.84
C MET A 320 -26.95 -16.22 12.19
N LEU A 321 -27.61 -15.08 12.38
CA LEU A 321 -27.13 -13.79 11.92
C LEU A 321 -25.82 -13.39 12.63
N LYS A 322 -25.75 -13.53 13.95
CA LYS A 322 -24.52 -13.27 14.73
C LYS A 322 -23.37 -14.16 14.29
N PHE A 323 -23.63 -15.46 14.11
CA PHE A 323 -22.63 -16.40 13.59
C PHE A 323 -22.14 -16.00 12.19
N GLY A 324 -23.04 -15.58 11.29
CA GLY A 324 -22.68 -15.13 9.95
C GLY A 324 -21.86 -13.84 9.95
N VAL A 325 -22.24 -12.84 10.75
CA VAL A 325 -21.59 -11.52 10.76
C VAL A 325 -20.20 -11.57 11.39
N THR A 326 -20.01 -12.37 12.44
CA THR A 326 -18.70 -12.55 13.10
C THR A 326 -17.65 -13.22 12.23
N ALA A 327 -18.08 -13.96 11.19
CA ALA A 327 -17.18 -14.59 10.22
C ALA A 327 -16.52 -13.58 9.25
N PHE A 328 -17.09 -12.39 9.06
CA PHE A 328 -16.53 -11.37 8.16
C PHE A 328 -15.74 -10.31 8.93
N LYS A 329 -14.54 -9.95 8.43
CA LYS A 329 -13.70 -8.89 9.04
C LYS A 329 -14.45 -7.55 9.15
N ALA A 330 -15.25 -7.20 8.14
CA ALA A 330 -16.10 -6.01 8.12
C ALA A 330 -17.28 -6.07 9.11
N GLY A 331 -17.67 -7.27 9.57
CA GLY A 331 -18.80 -7.48 10.47
C GLY A 331 -18.53 -7.13 11.94
N LYS A 332 -17.26 -7.05 12.35
CA LYS A 332 -16.86 -6.74 13.74
C LYS A 332 -17.38 -5.38 14.25
N GLY A 333 -17.52 -4.39 13.36
CA GLY A 333 -18.08 -3.08 13.72
C GLY A 333 -19.60 -3.09 13.91
N LEU A 334 -20.30 -4.12 13.40
CA LEU A 334 -21.75 -4.28 13.49
C LEU A 334 -22.19 -5.22 14.63
N GLU A 335 -21.25 -5.97 15.21
CA GLU A 335 -21.48 -6.93 16.30
C GLU A 335 -22.22 -6.28 17.47
N GLY A 336 -21.78 -5.11 17.92
CA GLY A 336 -22.42 -4.37 19.02
C GLY A 336 -23.87 -3.92 18.72
N LEU A 337 -24.17 -3.54 17.48
CA LEU A 337 -25.52 -3.14 17.07
C LEU A 337 -26.46 -4.36 16.96
N ILE A 338 -25.93 -5.50 16.50
CA ILE A 338 -26.67 -6.76 16.42
C ILE A 338 -26.93 -7.30 17.83
N ASP A 339 -25.98 -7.17 18.76
CA ASP A 339 -26.17 -7.50 20.17
C ASP A 339 -27.27 -6.66 20.81
N GLU A 340 -27.24 -5.34 20.64
CA GLU A 340 -28.26 -4.44 21.16
C GLU A 340 -29.66 -4.76 20.59
N THR A 341 -29.72 -5.08 19.29
CA THR A 341 -30.98 -5.44 18.63
C THR A 341 -31.50 -6.80 19.12
N ALA A 342 -30.61 -7.78 19.31
CA ALA A 342 -30.94 -9.08 19.87
C ALA A 342 -31.46 -8.98 21.30
N ASP A 343 -30.84 -8.13 22.12
CA ASP A 343 -31.24 -7.91 23.51
C ASP A 343 -32.59 -7.19 23.62
N LYS A 344 -32.85 -6.20 22.76
CA LYS A 344 -34.18 -5.56 22.65
C LYS A 344 -35.27 -6.56 22.25
N PHE A 345 -34.98 -7.46 21.31
CA PHE A 345 -35.93 -8.52 20.93
C PHE A 345 -36.16 -9.54 22.06
N ARG A 346 -35.11 -9.98 22.76
CA ARG A 346 -35.23 -10.86 23.93
C ARG A 346 -36.04 -10.21 25.05
N GLN A 347 -35.85 -8.90 25.28
CA GLN A 347 -36.65 -8.14 26.24
C GLN A 347 -38.12 -8.02 25.83
N GLN A 348 -38.41 -7.79 24.54
CA GLN A 348 -39.80 -7.77 24.04
C GLN A 348 -40.49 -9.14 24.14
N GLN A 349 -39.78 -10.25 23.88
CA GLN A 349 -40.32 -11.58 24.11
C GLN A 349 -40.58 -11.86 25.59
N LYS A 350 -39.65 -11.51 26.49
CA LYS A 350 -39.85 -11.63 27.94
C LYS A 350 -41.00 -10.76 28.46
N ALA A 351 -41.26 -9.61 27.86
CA ALA A 351 -42.40 -8.76 28.18
C ALA A 351 -43.74 -9.35 27.69
N ALA A 352 -43.72 -10.24 26.68
CA ALA A 352 -44.91 -10.92 26.15
C ALA A 352 -45.23 -12.26 26.87
N GLU A 353 -44.34 -12.78 27.74
CA GLU A 353 -44.58 -13.99 28.56
C GLU A 353 -45.54 -13.76 29.75
N GLY A 354 -46.06 -12.54 29.93
CA GLY A 354 -46.93 -12.16 31.04
C GLY A 354 -48.45 -12.32 30.82
N GLN A 355 -48.93 -12.92 29.72
CA GLN A 355 -50.36 -13.20 29.52
C GLN A 355 -50.64 -14.70 29.33
N PRO A 356 -51.78 -15.22 29.84
CA PRO A 356 -51.98 -16.65 30.04
C PRO A 356 -52.20 -17.39 28.72
N LYS A 357 -51.43 -18.46 28.51
CA LYS A 357 -51.64 -19.44 27.44
C LYS A 357 -52.97 -20.20 27.65
N PRO A 358 -53.84 -20.33 26.63
CA PRO A 358 -54.85 -21.38 26.59
C PRO A 358 -54.19 -22.74 26.25
N PRO A 359 -54.70 -23.87 26.77
CA PRO A 359 -54.00 -25.14 26.70
C PRO A 359 -54.45 -26.08 25.56
N THR A 360 -53.58 -27.08 25.34
CA THR A 360 -53.77 -28.44 24.77
C THR A 360 -53.67 -28.59 23.24
N PRO A 361 -53.52 -29.81 22.68
CA PRO A 361 -53.13 -31.12 23.27
C PRO A 361 -52.16 -31.96 22.40
N GLU A 362 -51.11 -32.53 23.01
CA GLU A 362 -50.17 -33.45 22.35
C GLU A 362 -50.31 -34.91 22.84
N MET A 363 -51.52 -35.49 22.76
CA MET A 363 -51.70 -36.90 23.16
C MET A 363 -52.73 -37.66 22.31
N GLN A 364 -52.45 -37.80 21.02
CA GLN A 364 -53.19 -38.74 20.15
C GLN A 364 -52.34 -39.33 19.02
N LYS A 365 -51.02 -39.50 19.25
CA LYS A 365 -50.04 -39.89 18.23
C LYS A 365 -49.65 -41.37 18.20
N LEU A 366 -50.26 -42.27 18.99
CA LEU A 366 -49.79 -43.66 19.06
C LEU A 366 -50.85 -44.78 18.93
N GLN A 367 -52.12 -44.46 18.66
CA GLN A 367 -53.17 -45.48 18.50
C GLN A 367 -53.79 -45.54 17.09
N MET A 368 -53.47 -44.57 16.23
CA MET A 368 -53.94 -44.48 14.84
C MET A 368 -52.87 -44.88 13.81
N GLN A 369 -51.81 -45.57 14.24
CA GLN A 369 -50.69 -45.97 13.39
C GLN A 369 -50.86 -47.39 12.81
N GLY A 370 -51.67 -48.25 13.45
CA GLY A 370 -51.88 -49.65 13.02
C GLY A 370 -52.97 -49.89 11.96
N GLN A 371 -53.86 -48.93 11.70
CA GLN A 371 -54.94 -49.07 10.69
C GLN A 371 -54.68 -48.28 9.40
N MET A 372 -53.76 -47.31 9.40
CA MET A 372 -53.48 -46.47 8.23
C MET A 372 -52.54 -47.15 7.21
N GLU A 373 -51.78 -48.16 7.63
CA GLU A 373 -50.75 -48.80 6.80
C GLU A 373 -51.33 -49.68 5.68
N GLN A 374 -52.52 -50.25 5.86
CA GLN A 374 -53.18 -51.09 4.86
C GLN A 374 -53.90 -50.28 3.76
N ALA A 375 -54.30 -49.04 4.05
CA ALA A 375 -54.89 -48.11 3.06
C ALA A 375 -53.82 -47.34 2.26
N LYS A 376 -52.65 -47.09 2.86
CA LYS A 376 -51.56 -46.31 2.24
C LYS A 376 -50.93 -47.03 1.05
N MET A 377 -50.89 -48.35 1.05
CA MET A 377 -50.27 -49.14 -0.04
C MET A 377 -51.07 -49.08 -1.35
N GLN A 378 -52.40 -48.91 -1.30
CA GLN A 378 -53.24 -48.77 -2.50
C GLN A 378 -53.19 -47.36 -3.09
N ALA A 379 -53.11 -46.32 -2.24
CA ALA A 379 -52.95 -44.93 -2.67
C ALA A 379 -51.53 -44.62 -3.20
N GLN A 380 -50.50 -45.27 -2.64
CA GLN A 380 -49.10 -45.06 -3.04
C GLN A 380 -48.80 -45.58 -4.45
N SER A 381 -49.55 -46.56 -4.96
CA SER A 381 -49.43 -47.05 -6.34
C SER A 381 -49.91 -46.03 -7.39
N GLN A 382 -50.98 -45.27 -7.10
CA GLN A 382 -51.50 -44.25 -8.02
C GLN A 382 -50.72 -42.92 -7.92
N ALA A 383 -50.30 -42.53 -6.72
CA ALA A 383 -49.47 -41.33 -6.52
C ALA A 383 -48.11 -41.44 -7.23
N LYS A 384 -47.50 -42.62 -7.24
CA LYS A 384 -46.18 -42.84 -7.87
C LYS A 384 -46.21 -42.76 -9.40
N GLN A 385 -47.35 -43.05 -10.04
CA GLN A 385 -47.53 -42.83 -11.48
C GLN A 385 -47.70 -41.34 -11.82
N ALA A 386 -48.38 -40.57 -10.97
CA ALA A 386 -48.53 -39.12 -11.15
C ALA A 386 -47.22 -38.36 -10.87
N GLU A 387 -46.46 -38.75 -9.83
CA GLU A 387 -45.14 -38.18 -9.53
C GLU A 387 -44.16 -38.40 -10.69
N MET A 388 -44.15 -39.57 -11.32
CA MET A 388 -43.23 -39.85 -12.42
C MET A 388 -43.52 -38.99 -13.67
N GLN A 389 -44.80 -38.71 -13.96
CA GLN A 389 -45.18 -37.78 -15.04
C GLN A 389 -44.79 -36.34 -14.72
N MET A 390 -44.99 -35.90 -13.47
CA MET A 390 -44.62 -34.55 -13.04
C MET A 390 -43.09 -34.37 -12.98
N GLN A 391 -42.36 -35.41 -12.59
CA GLN A 391 -40.90 -35.41 -12.51
C GLN A 391 -40.26 -35.32 -13.90
N MET A 392 -40.81 -36.04 -14.90
CA MET A 392 -40.35 -35.92 -16.29
C MET A 392 -40.59 -34.52 -16.86
N GLN A 393 -41.69 -33.86 -16.49
CA GLN A 393 -42.01 -32.50 -16.93
C GLN A 393 -41.10 -31.45 -16.25
N LEU A 394 -40.80 -31.62 -14.96
CA LEU A 394 -39.86 -30.79 -14.21
C LEU A 394 -38.41 -30.94 -14.69
N GLU A 395 -38.02 -32.15 -15.11
CA GLU A 395 -36.68 -32.43 -15.63
C GLU A 395 -36.49 -31.84 -17.04
N GLN A 396 -37.52 -31.88 -17.89
CA GLN A 396 -37.54 -31.13 -19.16
C GLN A 396 -37.39 -29.62 -18.94
N GLN A 397 -38.09 -29.07 -17.94
CA GLN A 397 -38.02 -27.64 -17.63
C GLN A 397 -36.66 -27.24 -17.05
N LYS A 398 -36.06 -28.08 -16.20
CA LYS A 398 -34.70 -27.87 -15.67
C LYS A 398 -33.65 -27.91 -16.77
N MET A 399 -33.77 -28.84 -17.73
CA MET A 399 -32.82 -28.93 -18.85
C MET A 399 -32.92 -27.72 -19.78
N GLN A 400 -34.14 -27.20 -20.03
CA GLN A 400 -34.32 -25.93 -20.76
C GLN A 400 -33.68 -24.75 -20.03
N MET A 401 -33.88 -24.64 -18.72
CA MET A 401 -33.29 -23.57 -17.91
C MET A 401 -31.76 -23.67 -17.86
N GLN A 402 -31.20 -24.88 -17.81
CA GLN A 402 -29.76 -25.12 -17.83
C GLN A 402 -29.14 -24.68 -19.15
N MET A 403 -29.77 -25.01 -20.28
CA MET A 403 -29.31 -24.57 -21.60
C MET A 403 -29.35 -23.04 -21.74
N GLU A 404 -30.38 -22.40 -21.21
CA GLU A 404 -30.53 -20.94 -21.27
C GLU A 404 -29.49 -20.22 -20.38
N LEU A 405 -29.21 -20.77 -19.19
CA LEU A 405 -28.21 -20.25 -18.26
C LEU A 405 -26.78 -20.45 -18.76
N GLU A 406 -26.51 -21.57 -19.44
CA GLU A 406 -25.22 -21.85 -20.08
C GLU A 406 -24.96 -20.95 -21.29
N LYS A 407 -26.02 -20.65 -22.06
CA LYS A 407 -25.97 -19.69 -23.17
C LYS A 407 -25.74 -18.25 -22.69
N ALA A 408 -26.43 -17.85 -21.62
CA ALA A 408 -26.23 -16.54 -20.98
C ALA A 408 -24.80 -16.41 -20.40
N LYS A 409 -24.23 -17.49 -19.87
CA LYS A 409 -22.86 -17.52 -19.35
C LYS A 409 -21.82 -17.36 -20.48
N GLN A 410 -22.05 -17.97 -21.64
CA GLN A 410 -21.20 -17.77 -22.82
C GLN A 410 -21.30 -16.34 -23.38
N GLU A 411 -22.49 -15.75 -23.44
CA GLU A 411 -22.67 -14.36 -23.87
C GLU A 411 -22.01 -13.37 -22.90
N TYR A 412 -22.09 -13.62 -21.59
CA TYR A 412 -21.44 -12.79 -20.59
C TYR A 412 -19.91 -12.86 -20.70
N GLN A 413 -19.35 -14.06 -20.89
CA GLN A 413 -17.91 -14.24 -21.14
C GLN A 413 -17.44 -13.57 -22.45
N ALA A 414 -18.28 -13.58 -23.49
CA ALA A 414 -17.98 -12.89 -24.74
C ALA A 414 -17.95 -11.36 -24.56
N GLN A 415 -18.91 -10.80 -23.80
CA GLN A 415 -18.94 -9.38 -23.45
C GLN A 415 -17.74 -8.98 -22.57
N GLU A 416 -17.38 -9.78 -21.58
CA GLU A 416 -16.24 -9.53 -20.70
C GLU A 416 -14.93 -9.49 -21.50
N ASN A 417 -14.73 -10.44 -22.41
CA ASN A 417 -13.56 -10.45 -23.29
C ASN A 417 -13.52 -9.24 -24.24
N GLN A 418 -14.68 -8.80 -24.75
CA GLN A 418 -14.77 -7.61 -25.59
C GLN A 418 -14.42 -6.33 -24.82
N LEU A 419 -14.92 -6.20 -23.59
CA LEU A 419 -14.65 -5.05 -22.71
C LEU A 419 -13.17 -5.02 -22.30
N LYS A 420 -12.59 -6.21 -22.02
CA LYS A 420 -11.18 -6.36 -21.68
C LYS A 420 -10.27 -5.93 -22.82
N PHE A 421 -10.61 -6.31 -24.06
CA PHE A 421 -9.86 -5.90 -25.25
C PHE A 421 -9.93 -4.37 -25.48
N GLN A 422 -11.08 -3.75 -25.23
CA GLN A 422 -11.25 -2.30 -25.33
C GLN A 422 -10.46 -1.53 -24.26
N LEU A 423 -10.46 -2.02 -23.02
CA LEU A 423 -9.69 -1.43 -21.92
C LEU A 423 -8.19 -1.59 -22.15
N GLU A 424 -7.76 -2.70 -22.72
CA GLU A 424 -6.36 -2.97 -23.07
C GLU A 424 -5.89 -2.09 -24.23
N GLU A 425 -6.72 -1.86 -25.26
CA GLU A 425 -6.46 -0.86 -26.29
C GLU A 425 -6.36 0.56 -25.71
N GLN A 426 -7.28 0.94 -24.80
CA GLN A 426 -7.22 2.25 -24.14
C GLN A 426 -5.96 2.44 -23.32
N ARG A 427 -5.54 1.43 -22.54
CA ARG A 427 -4.27 1.47 -21.79
C ARG A 427 -3.09 1.61 -22.73
N ASN A 428 -3.02 0.81 -23.79
CA ASN A 428 -1.93 0.87 -24.75
C ASN A 428 -1.86 2.22 -25.48
N MET A 429 -3.00 2.88 -25.73
CA MET A 429 -3.02 4.24 -26.29
C MET A 429 -2.56 5.28 -25.28
N MET A 430 -3.00 5.19 -24.02
CA MET A 430 -2.60 6.11 -22.95
C MET A 430 -1.10 6.00 -22.64
N ASP A 431 -0.56 4.78 -22.61
CA ASP A 431 0.87 4.52 -22.37
C ASP A 431 1.72 5.11 -23.51
N ARG A 432 1.33 4.94 -24.78
CA ARG A 432 2.03 5.57 -25.91
C ARG A 432 1.94 7.09 -25.88
N GLU A 433 0.80 7.65 -25.49
CA GLU A 433 0.64 9.11 -25.38
C GLU A 433 1.51 9.69 -24.26
N MET A 434 1.60 8.98 -23.13
CA MET A 434 2.49 9.35 -22.03
C MET A 434 3.96 9.24 -22.45
N GLU A 435 4.35 8.19 -23.16
CA GLU A 435 5.70 8.00 -23.67
C GLU A 435 6.12 9.12 -24.63
N ILE A 436 5.22 9.53 -25.54
CA ILE A 436 5.44 10.66 -26.44
C ILE A 436 5.58 11.98 -25.66
N LYS A 437 4.73 12.22 -24.65
CA LYS A 437 4.83 13.42 -23.79
C LYS A 437 6.13 13.46 -22.99
N VAL A 438 6.57 12.33 -22.45
CA VAL A 438 7.83 12.22 -21.72
C VAL A 438 9.03 12.44 -22.65
N ALA A 439 9.01 11.87 -23.86
CA ALA A 439 10.04 12.10 -24.87
C ALA A 439 10.11 13.58 -25.28
N GLN A 440 8.95 14.23 -25.46
CA GLN A 440 8.86 15.65 -25.79
C GLN A 440 9.34 16.55 -24.65
N MET A 441 9.05 16.20 -23.40
CA MET A 441 9.62 16.88 -22.23
C MET A 441 11.13 16.73 -22.18
N LYS A 442 11.68 15.52 -22.33
CA LYS A 442 13.12 15.30 -22.33
C LYS A 442 13.82 16.12 -23.42
N MET A 443 13.26 16.16 -24.62
CA MET A 443 13.80 16.95 -25.73
C MET A 443 13.78 18.46 -25.42
N ASN A 444 12.71 18.97 -24.81
CA ASN A 444 12.62 20.38 -24.43
C ASN A 444 13.58 20.72 -23.27
N THR A 445 13.72 19.84 -22.29
CA THR A 445 14.67 20.00 -21.19
C THR A 445 16.10 19.98 -21.70
N GLU A 446 16.47 19.01 -22.54
CA GLU A 446 17.81 18.93 -23.15
C GLU A 446 18.13 20.16 -24.00
N ARG A 447 17.18 20.63 -24.81
CA ARG A 447 17.34 21.87 -25.58
C ARG A 447 17.57 23.07 -24.68
N ASN A 448 16.79 23.21 -23.60
CA ASN A 448 16.94 24.32 -22.66
C ASN A 448 18.26 24.25 -21.89
N THR A 449 18.70 23.06 -21.49
CA THR A 449 20.00 22.83 -20.84
C THR A 449 21.16 23.15 -21.78
N GLN A 450 21.07 22.78 -23.06
CA GLN A 450 22.10 23.11 -24.06
C GLN A 450 22.18 24.62 -24.30
N VAL A 451 21.05 25.31 -24.40
CA VAL A 451 21.02 26.79 -24.51
C VAL A 451 21.64 27.42 -23.28
N LEU A 452 21.32 26.93 -22.09
CA LEU A 452 21.91 27.41 -20.83
C LEU A 452 23.43 27.20 -20.78
N LEU A 453 23.90 26.01 -21.13
CA LEU A 453 25.34 25.71 -21.24
C LEU A 453 26.04 26.60 -22.26
N ALA A 454 25.41 26.90 -23.39
CA ALA A 454 25.95 27.81 -24.39
C ALA A 454 26.04 29.25 -23.86
N HIS A 455 25.01 29.74 -23.17
CA HIS A 455 25.02 31.05 -22.55
C HIS A 455 26.07 31.17 -21.44
N ILE A 456 26.19 30.17 -20.57
CA ILE A 456 27.20 30.14 -19.50
C ILE A 456 28.62 30.13 -20.11
N ASN A 457 28.88 29.28 -21.10
CA ASN A 457 30.19 29.23 -21.76
C ASN A 457 30.54 30.53 -22.48
N ASN A 458 29.57 31.19 -23.11
CA ASN A 458 29.80 32.46 -23.79
C ASN A 458 30.00 33.60 -22.78
N GLY A 459 29.22 33.65 -21.70
CA GLY A 459 29.39 34.60 -20.60
C GLY A 459 30.76 34.47 -19.92
N ALA A 460 31.17 33.24 -19.60
CA ALA A 460 32.48 32.97 -19.02
C ALA A 460 33.64 33.40 -19.95
N LYS A 461 33.52 33.18 -21.27
CA LYS A 461 34.54 33.65 -22.24
C LYS A 461 34.62 35.16 -22.31
N ILE A 462 33.48 35.87 -22.26
CA ILE A 462 33.44 37.33 -22.26
C ILE A 462 34.10 37.86 -20.98
N GLU A 463 33.81 37.27 -19.83
CA GLU A 463 34.38 37.72 -18.56
C GLU A 463 35.88 37.45 -18.48
N VAL A 464 36.35 36.29 -18.94
CA VAL A 464 37.80 36.00 -19.06
C VAL A 464 38.49 37.00 -19.98
N ALA A 465 37.84 37.42 -21.08
CA ALA A 465 38.37 38.45 -21.96
C ALA A 465 38.44 39.84 -21.30
N ARG A 466 37.44 40.21 -20.48
CA ARG A 466 37.45 41.48 -19.71
C ARG A 466 38.48 41.49 -18.59
N ILE A 467 38.63 40.38 -17.87
CA ILE A 467 39.67 40.21 -16.85
C ILE A 467 41.06 40.30 -17.52
N GLY A 468 41.25 39.66 -18.66
CA GLY A 468 42.50 39.75 -19.43
C GLY A 468 42.79 41.15 -20.00
N ALA A 469 41.77 42.00 -20.11
CA ALA A 469 41.88 43.40 -20.53
C ALA A 469 41.99 44.40 -19.35
N ASP A 470 42.05 43.90 -18.10
CA ASP A 470 42.07 44.71 -16.87
C ASP A 470 40.81 45.59 -16.67
N GLU A 471 39.71 45.26 -17.36
CA GLU A 471 38.44 45.99 -17.33
C GLU A 471 37.44 45.45 -16.28
N SER A 472 37.72 44.28 -15.68
CA SER A 472 36.85 43.66 -14.65
C SER A 472 37.67 42.83 -13.66
N THR A 473 37.25 42.84 -12.39
CA THR A 473 37.80 42.00 -11.30
C THR A 473 37.10 40.64 -11.16
N GLY A 474 36.15 40.33 -12.05
CA GLY A 474 35.37 39.09 -12.04
C GLY A 474 34.07 39.13 -11.22
N GLU A 475 33.75 40.26 -10.58
CA GLU A 475 32.51 40.41 -9.81
C GLU A 475 31.23 40.39 -10.68
N GLN A 476 31.32 40.74 -11.97
CA GLN A 476 30.17 40.72 -12.90
C GLN A 476 29.73 39.31 -13.32
N ALA A 477 30.57 38.28 -13.12
CA ALA A 477 30.18 36.89 -13.34
C ALA A 477 28.99 36.46 -12.46
N TYR A 478 28.94 36.95 -11.22
CA TYR A 478 27.91 36.58 -10.23
C TYR A 478 26.59 37.34 -10.42
N PHE A 479 26.63 38.56 -10.99
CA PHE A 479 25.40 39.31 -11.30
C PHE A 479 24.60 38.69 -12.45
N THR A 480 25.28 37.99 -13.36
CA THR A 480 24.62 37.34 -14.51
C THR A 480 23.83 36.09 -14.09
N GLU A 481 24.25 35.40 -13.03
CA GLU A 481 23.55 34.20 -12.50
C GLU A 481 22.19 34.54 -11.86
N GLN A 482 22.08 35.70 -11.20
CA GLN A 482 20.87 36.10 -10.47
C GLN A 482 19.77 36.64 -11.40
N ASP A 483 20.14 37.43 -12.43
CA ASP A 483 19.20 37.89 -13.48
C ASP A 483 18.85 36.76 -14.47
N MET A 484 19.74 35.78 -14.68
CA MET A 484 19.40 34.56 -15.43
C MET A 484 18.43 33.66 -14.67
N ALA A 485 18.57 33.51 -13.35
CA ALA A 485 17.58 32.80 -12.52
C ALA A 485 16.20 33.47 -12.53
N ALA A 486 16.14 34.80 -12.68
CA ALA A 486 14.90 35.57 -12.77
C ALA A 486 14.25 35.57 -14.17
N SER A 487 15.04 35.41 -15.24
CA SER A 487 14.54 35.30 -16.64
C SER A 487 14.18 33.88 -17.07
N MET A 488 14.49 32.88 -16.25
CA MET A 488 13.95 31.52 -16.39
C MET A 488 12.47 31.49 -16.02
N GLU A 489 11.58 31.54 -17.01
CA GLU A 489 10.23 31.01 -16.79
C GLU A 489 10.35 29.56 -16.33
N HIS A 490 9.88 29.32 -15.11
CA HIS A 490 10.00 28.05 -14.39
C HIS A 490 9.70 26.87 -15.34
N PRO A 491 10.60 25.88 -15.51
CA PRO A 491 10.33 24.69 -16.34
C PRO A 491 9.15 23.84 -15.80
N LEU A 492 8.67 24.17 -14.60
CA LEU A 492 7.50 23.62 -13.96
C LEU A 492 6.24 24.46 -14.16
N LYS A 493 6.29 25.65 -14.78
CA LYS A 493 5.12 26.51 -15.01
C LYS A 493 4.10 25.86 -15.95
N PRO A 494 4.47 25.19 -17.05
CA PRO A 494 3.52 24.44 -17.86
C PRO A 494 2.94 23.23 -17.12
N ILE A 495 3.70 22.66 -16.17
CA ILE A 495 3.25 21.54 -15.32
C ILE A 495 2.34 22.07 -14.20
N ALA A 496 2.62 23.23 -13.62
CA ALA A 496 1.79 23.90 -12.63
C ALA A 496 0.51 24.46 -13.26
N ASP A 497 0.57 24.91 -14.51
CA ASP A 497 -0.57 25.34 -15.32
C ASP A 497 -1.39 24.12 -15.79
N ALA A 498 -0.74 23.00 -16.15
CA ALA A 498 -1.45 21.76 -16.49
C ALA A 498 -2.06 21.06 -15.25
N ILE A 499 -1.37 21.06 -14.11
CA ILE A 499 -1.89 20.61 -12.82
C ILE A 499 -2.98 21.57 -12.34
N GLY A 500 -2.82 22.88 -12.55
CA GLY A 500 -3.82 23.90 -12.24
C GLY A 500 -5.07 23.78 -13.10
N GLN A 501 -4.93 23.57 -14.41
CA GLN A 501 -6.03 23.33 -15.34
C GLN A 501 -6.70 21.98 -15.11
N SER A 502 -5.93 20.92 -14.80
CA SER A 502 -6.46 19.60 -14.46
C SER A 502 -7.21 19.63 -13.12
N ASN A 503 -6.68 20.31 -12.11
CA ASN A 503 -7.36 20.51 -10.84
C ASN A 503 -8.58 21.42 -10.99
N GLN A 504 -8.56 22.42 -11.87
CA GLN A 504 -9.74 23.23 -12.20
C GLN A 504 -10.80 22.43 -12.96
N GLN A 505 -10.42 21.60 -13.93
CA GLN A 505 -11.36 20.70 -14.63
C GLN A 505 -11.95 19.65 -13.69
N MET A 506 -11.15 19.08 -12.80
CA MET A 506 -11.60 18.12 -11.80
C MET A 506 -12.49 18.78 -10.76
N THR A 507 -12.19 20.01 -10.34
CA THR A 507 -13.03 20.81 -9.45
C THR A 507 -14.34 21.22 -10.13
N LEU A 508 -14.32 21.55 -11.42
CA LEU A 508 -15.52 21.84 -12.20
C LEU A 508 -16.39 20.59 -12.36
N ALA A 509 -15.79 19.43 -12.70
CA ALA A 509 -16.49 18.15 -12.81
C ALA A 509 -17.06 17.68 -11.45
N LEU A 510 -16.31 17.87 -10.35
CA LEU A 510 -16.80 17.63 -8.99
C LEU A 510 -17.91 18.61 -8.61
N SER A 511 -17.81 19.89 -8.99
CA SER A 511 -18.87 20.87 -8.75
C SER A 511 -20.13 20.57 -9.56
N GLU A 512 -19.98 20.08 -10.79
CA GLU A 512 -21.08 19.70 -11.67
C GLU A 512 -21.74 18.41 -11.17
N LEU A 513 -20.95 17.45 -10.67
CA LEU A 513 -21.45 16.25 -10.01
C LEU A 513 -22.17 16.57 -8.69
N VAL A 514 -21.61 17.47 -7.88
CA VAL A 514 -22.22 17.96 -6.63
C VAL A 514 -23.49 18.78 -6.91
N ASN A 515 -23.51 19.59 -7.97
CA ASN A 515 -24.70 20.30 -8.41
C ASN A 515 -25.76 19.34 -8.95
N THR A 516 -25.39 18.31 -9.70
CA THR A 516 -26.31 17.26 -10.19
C THR A 516 -26.87 16.43 -9.04
N ILE A 517 -26.06 16.14 -8.01
CA ILE A 517 -26.50 15.44 -6.79
C ILE A 517 -27.42 16.34 -5.95
N ASN A 518 -27.10 17.63 -5.80
CA ASN A 518 -27.94 18.59 -5.07
C ASN A 518 -29.25 18.91 -5.81
N GLU A 519 -29.25 19.02 -7.14
CA GLU A 519 -30.46 19.20 -7.95
C GLU A 519 -31.37 17.96 -7.91
N ASN A 520 -30.79 16.75 -7.86
CA ASN A 520 -31.56 15.52 -7.71
C ASN A 520 -32.05 15.27 -6.27
N HIS A 521 -31.36 15.77 -5.24
CA HIS A 521 -31.81 15.67 -3.84
C HIS A 521 -32.81 16.75 -3.42
N ASN A 522 -32.74 17.96 -3.99
CA ASN A 522 -33.58 19.11 -3.60
C ASN A 522 -34.75 19.40 -4.56
N ARG A 523 -35.03 18.56 -5.56
CA ARG A 523 -36.26 18.70 -6.34
C ARG A 523 -37.48 18.46 -5.43
N PRO A 524 -38.42 19.42 -5.32
CA PRO A 524 -39.66 19.20 -4.58
C PRO A 524 -40.47 18.10 -5.29
N LYS A 525 -40.56 16.95 -4.64
CA LYS A 525 -41.27 15.78 -5.16
C LYS A 525 -42.76 16.06 -5.26
N GLN A 526 -43.32 15.96 -6.47
CA GLN A 526 -44.74 16.22 -6.71
C GLN A 526 -45.51 14.91 -6.74
N VAL A 527 -46.55 14.82 -5.92
CA VAL A 527 -47.36 13.62 -5.78
C VAL A 527 -48.36 13.56 -6.93
N VAL A 528 -48.24 12.54 -7.78
CA VAL A 528 -49.15 12.31 -8.91
C VAL A 528 -50.33 11.47 -8.43
N ARG A 529 -51.54 12.01 -8.59
CA ARG A 529 -52.81 11.38 -8.18
C ARG A 529 -53.59 10.90 -9.40
N GLY A 530 -54.16 9.71 -9.31
CA GLY A 530 -55.05 9.15 -10.33
C GLY A 530 -56.40 9.86 -10.37
N GLN A 531 -57.22 9.54 -11.38
CA GLN A 531 -58.57 10.12 -11.56
C GLN A 531 -59.54 9.79 -10.40
N ASP A 532 -59.18 8.84 -9.55
CA ASP A 532 -59.88 8.44 -8.32
C ASP A 532 -59.38 9.19 -7.06
N GLY A 533 -58.44 10.13 -7.21
CA GLY A 533 -57.88 10.96 -6.14
C GLY A 533 -56.80 10.27 -5.30
N LYS A 534 -56.50 8.99 -5.54
CA LYS A 534 -55.46 8.25 -4.81
C LYS A 534 -54.08 8.51 -5.42
N ILE A 535 -53.07 8.46 -4.56
CA ILE A 535 -51.67 8.65 -4.95
C ILE A 535 -51.22 7.42 -5.73
N ILE A 536 -50.81 7.60 -6.97
CA ILE A 536 -50.34 6.51 -7.84
C ILE A 536 -48.83 6.62 -8.15
N GLY A 537 -48.18 7.71 -7.76
CA GLY A 537 -46.74 7.88 -7.91
C GLY A 537 -46.24 9.21 -7.35
N VAL A 538 -44.91 9.35 -7.30
CA VAL A 538 -44.20 10.56 -6.88
C VAL A 538 -43.13 10.84 -7.92
N GLN A 539 -43.08 12.07 -8.47
CA GLN A 539 -42.11 12.49 -9.48
C GLN A 539 -41.16 13.56 -8.96
#